data_AF-A0A1D2MYY2-F1
#
_entry.id   AF-A0A1D2MYY2-F1
#
_cell.length_a   1.000
_cell.length_b   1.000
_cell.length_c   1.000
_cell.angle_alpha   90.00
_cell.angle_beta   90.00
_cell.angle_gamma   90.00
#
_symmetry.space_group_name_H-M   'P 1'
#
loop_
_entity.id
_entity.type
_entity.pdbx_description
1 polymer ?
#
loop_
_entity_poly.entity_id
_entity_poly.type
_entity_poly.pdbx_seq_one_letter_code
_entity_poly.pdbx_strand_id
1 'polypeptide(L)'
;MDTPHKDNECEKQLMASVESEEFYKRNLKSEFAAWRRKIKPLYEVLGTKPEGSAAMIGKLIMAREEELDISLENLTNGLIAECQDLYDQLTQRVQSKKTEAKALWNELSELWNELDQNEEFGLGFTNAEIGILSSLHDLKSQYLSRKVDKSRRLCEFIKELRKEISDIWDQCMITEEEKKQFVEFESCEFTENMLHIHKEELGRWKIYHQKNQELLLKIQKRETMWTKLRELEAKASDPSRFNNRGGSLLKDQNMHNYLMKNLPKLETELTNLAQKFEEEHGKKMKILGEEIPSMIEKDWKAFKEGKSGRKAPTPTKPILNNIRRSIAPTSVTNIQPQIRPLEKRFGSKIELGGNAPKRPKLQPLKAIQDDG
;
A
#
# COMPACT_ATOMS: atom_id res chain seq x y z
N MET A 1 -99.30 8.41 24.58
CA MET A 1 -98.72 7.44 23.63
C MET A 1 -97.54 8.14 22.97
N ASP A 2 -96.31 7.94 23.44
CA ASP A 2 -95.08 8.51 22.84
C ASP A 2 -93.82 7.85 23.46
N THR A 3 -93.78 6.52 23.44
CA THR A 3 -92.67 5.72 23.98
C THR A 3 -92.00 4.75 23.00
N PRO A 4 -92.61 4.26 21.90
CA PRO A 4 -91.92 3.38 20.95
C PRO A 4 -90.90 4.10 20.04
N HIS A 5 -91.03 5.42 19.87
CA HIS A 5 -90.24 6.15 18.87
C HIS A 5 -88.84 6.53 19.39
N LYS A 6 -88.72 6.84 20.70
CA LYS A 6 -87.46 7.17 21.37
C LYS A 6 -86.56 5.94 21.57
N ASP A 7 -87.15 4.77 21.83
CA ASP A 7 -86.41 3.52 21.97
C ASP A 7 -85.78 3.09 20.64
N ASN A 8 -86.49 3.27 19.52
CA ASN A 8 -85.99 3.00 18.17
C ASN A 8 -84.88 3.99 17.75
N GLU A 9 -84.93 5.24 18.21
CA GLU A 9 -83.88 6.23 17.95
C GLU A 9 -82.62 5.96 18.79
N CYS A 10 -82.77 5.52 20.05
CA CYS A 10 -81.67 5.08 20.90
C CYS A 10 -81.00 3.81 20.36
N GLU A 11 -81.78 2.84 19.88
CA GLU A 11 -81.27 1.62 19.22
C GLU A 11 -80.51 1.94 17.93
N LYS A 12 -81.03 2.86 17.10
CA LYS A 12 -80.32 3.35 15.90
C LYS A 12 -79.00 4.07 16.24
N GLN A 13 -78.97 4.87 17.31
CA GLN A 13 -77.75 5.53 17.78
C GLN A 13 -76.72 4.54 18.31
N LEU A 14 -77.16 3.50 19.04
CA LEU A 14 -76.30 2.44 19.54
C LEU A 14 -75.70 1.62 18.40
N MET A 15 -76.51 1.22 17.41
CA MET A 15 -76.05 0.48 16.23
C MET A 15 -75.04 1.31 15.42
N ALA A 16 -75.29 2.60 15.21
CA ALA A 16 -74.34 3.50 14.54
C ALA A 16 -73.03 3.66 15.32
N SER A 17 -73.09 3.69 16.67
CA SER A 17 -71.89 3.72 17.52
C SER A 17 -71.08 2.44 17.41
N VAL A 18 -71.73 1.27 17.46
CA VAL A 18 -71.09 -0.04 17.31
C VAL A 18 -70.46 -0.17 15.93
N GLU A 19 -71.17 0.19 14.86
CA GLU A 19 -70.63 0.20 13.49
C GLU A 19 -69.42 1.13 13.35
N SER A 20 -69.44 2.30 14.02
CA SER A 20 -68.31 3.24 14.00
C SER A 20 -67.08 2.69 14.74
N GLU A 21 -67.27 1.98 15.86
CA GLU A 21 -66.19 1.33 16.61
C GLU A 21 -65.62 0.12 15.86
N GLU A 22 -66.47 -0.68 15.24
CA GLU A 22 -66.06 -1.81 14.39
C GLU A 22 -65.27 -1.32 13.16
N PHE A 23 -65.73 -0.25 12.53
CA PHE A 23 -65.02 0.41 11.44
C PHE A 23 -63.64 0.93 11.89
N TYR A 24 -63.58 1.58 13.04
CA TYR A 24 -62.33 2.08 13.62
C TYR A 24 -61.35 0.94 13.93
N LYS A 25 -61.79 -0.12 14.60
CA LYS A 25 -60.96 -1.32 14.86
C LYS A 25 -60.48 -1.97 13.57
N ARG A 26 -61.34 -2.06 12.55
CA ARG A 26 -60.99 -2.61 11.23
C ARG A 26 -59.91 -1.77 10.54
N ASN A 27 -60.00 -0.44 10.63
CA ASN A 27 -58.98 0.46 10.10
C ASN A 27 -57.62 0.26 10.79
N LEU A 28 -57.60 0.22 12.12
CA LEU A 28 -56.40 -0.04 12.91
C LEU A 28 -55.73 -1.39 12.55
N LYS A 29 -56.51 -2.47 12.43
CA LYS A 29 -56.00 -3.78 12.00
C LYS A 29 -55.38 -3.72 10.59
N SER A 30 -56.01 -2.99 9.67
CA SER A 30 -55.51 -2.79 8.30
C SER A 30 -54.18 -2.02 8.27
N GLU A 31 -54.07 -0.95 9.06
CA GLU A 31 -52.84 -0.16 9.18
C GLU A 31 -51.70 -0.96 9.79
N PHE A 32 -51.96 -1.73 10.85
CA PHE A 32 -50.95 -2.62 11.43
C PHE A 32 -50.50 -3.72 10.46
N ALA A 33 -51.42 -4.32 9.70
CA ALA A 33 -51.07 -5.27 8.65
C ALA A 33 -50.21 -4.63 7.54
N ALA A 34 -50.45 -3.36 7.22
CA ALA A 34 -49.62 -2.60 6.29
C ALA A 34 -48.21 -2.35 6.84
N TRP A 35 -48.09 -1.97 8.11
CA TRP A 35 -46.78 -1.82 8.78
C TRP A 35 -46.01 -3.13 8.86
N ARG A 36 -46.69 -4.24 9.15
CA ARG A 36 -46.09 -5.58 9.17
C ARG A 36 -45.50 -5.96 7.82
N ARG A 37 -46.20 -5.66 6.72
CA ARG A 37 -45.70 -5.84 5.34
C ARG A 37 -44.46 -4.99 5.04
N LYS A 38 -44.34 -3.80 5.64
CA LYS A 38 -43.19 -2.91 5.46
C LYS A 38 -41.97 -3.28 6.33
N ILE A 39 -42.20 -3.68 7.58
CA ILE A 39 -41.14 -3.89 8.58
C ILE A 39 -40.49 -5.28 8.45
N LYS A 40 -41.28 -6.31 8.13
CA LYS A 40 -40.77 -7.69 8.02
C LYS A 40 -39.60 -7.84 7.01
N PRO A 41 -39.66 -7.26 5.78
CA PRO A 41 -38.52 -7.29 4.86
C PRO A 41 -37.28 -6.57 5.39
N LEU A 42 -37.42 -5.52 6.22
CA LEU A 42 -36.28 -4.79 6.77
C LEU A 42 -35.50 -5.66 7.77
N TYR A 43 -36.19 -6.46 8.58
CA TYR A 43 -35.54 -7.43 9.47
C TYR A 43 -34.84 -8.55 8.70
N GLU A 44 -35.45 -9.03 7.60
CA GLU A 44 -34.84 -10.03 6.72
C GLU A 44 -33.55 -9.50 6.08
N VAL A 45 -33.58 -8.25 5.58
CA VAL A 45 -32.43 -7.56 4.97
C VAL A 45 -31.31 -7.30 5.99
N LEU A 46 -31.64 -6.97 7.24
CA LEU A 46 -30.66 -6.76 8.31
C LEU A 46 -30.13 -8.07 8.92
N GLY A 47 -30.83 -9.19 8.76
CA GLY A 47 -30.50 -10.47 9.38
C GLY A 47 -30.55 -10.44 10.92
N THR A 48 -31.21 -9.43 11.52
CA THR A 48 -31.29 -9.22 12.98
C THR A 48 -32.63 -9.64 13.53
N LYS A 49 -32.65 -10.21 14.75
CA LYS A 49 -33.90 -10.46 15.48
C LYS A 49 -34.37 -9.18 16.19
N PRO A 50 -35.68 -9.05 16.50
CA PRO A 50 -36.18 -7.95 17.31
C PRO A 50 -35.56 -7.96 18.72
N GLU A 51 -34.76 -6.94 19.03
CA GLU A 51 -34.03 -6.79 20.31
C GLU A 51 -34.16 -5.34 20.83
N GLY A 52 -34.01 -5.14 22.14
CA GLY A 52 -34.09 -3.82 22.78
C GLY A 52 -35.51 -3.37 23.15
N SER A 53 -35.73 -2.04 23.24
CA SER A 53 -37.02 -1.44 23.61
C SER A 53 -38.16 -1.76 22.63
N ALA A 54 -37.84 -2.05 21.37
CA ALA A 54 -38.80 -2.44 20.33
C ALA A 54 -39.03 -3.95 20.21
N ALA A 55 -38.45 -4.78 21.10
CA ALA A 55 -38.54 -6.24 21.01
C ALA A 55 -39.98 -6.76 21.11
N MET A 56 -40.84 -6.10 21.88
CA MET A 56 -42.25 -6.50 22.04
C MET A 56 -43.03 -6.32 20.73
N ILE A 57 -42.92 -5.15 20.11
CA ILE A 57 -43.60 -4.80 18.85
C ILE A 57 -43.01 -5.59 17.68
N GLY A 58 -41.69 -5.70 17.61
CA GLY A 58 -41.04 -6.48 16.58
C GLY A 58 -41.38 -7.98 16.68
N LYS A 59 -41.55 -8.54 17.88
CA LYS A 59 -42.08 -9.91 18.04
C LYS A 59 -43.52 -10.04 17.55
N LEU A 60 -44.39 -9.06 17.83
CA LEU A 60 -45.78 -9.05 17.35
C LEU A 60 -45.84 -8.93 15.81
N ILE A 61 -44.99 -8.11 15.21
CA ILE A 61 -44.86 -7.96 13.75
C ILE A 61 -44.37 -9.28 13.10
N MET A 62 -43.47 -10.00 13.77
CA MET A 62 -42.90 -11.25 13.27
C MET A 62 -43.70 -12.52 13.64
N ALA A 63 -44.73 -12.39 14.51
CA ALA A 63 -45.60 -13.49 14.97
C ALA A 63 -46.38 -14.16 13.83
N ARG A 64 -46.96 -15.34 14.06
CA ARG A 64 -47.81 -16.02 13.05
C ARG A 64 -49.21 -15.40 12.99
N GLU A 65 -49.90 -15.57 11.87
CA GLU A 65 -51.23 -14.97 11.66
C GLU A 65 -52.28 -15.50 12.66
N GLU A 66 -52.14 -16.75 13.11
CA GLU A 66 -52.96 -17.39 14.15
C GLU A 66 -52.74 -16.81 15.57
N GLU A 67 -51.56 -16.26 15.86
CA GLU A 67 -51.21 -15.62 17.14
C GLU A 67 -51.64 -14.14 17.17
N LEU A 68 -51.92 -13.57 15.99
CA LEU A 68 -52.28 -12.16 15.81
C LEU A 68 -53.68 -11.85 16.32
N ASP A 69 -54.64 -12.74 16.03
CA ASP A 69 -56.08 -12.48 16.25
C ASP A 69 -56.44 -12.24 17.71
N ILE A 70 -55.72 -12.86 18.65
CA ILE A 70 -55.91 -12.70 20.11
C ILE A 70 -55.28 -11.38 20.61
N SER A 71 -54.21 -10.91 19.97
CA SER A 71 -53.48 -9.70 20.39
C SER A 71 -54.03 -8.41 19.76
N LEU A 72 -54.87 -8.52 18.73
CA LEU A 72 -55.46 -7.41 17.97
C LEU A 72 -56.71 -6.79 18.63
N GLU A 73 -57.22 -7.36 19.72
CA GLU A 73 -58.40 -6.83 20.44
C GLU A 73 -58.13 -5.47 21.11
N ASN A 74 -56.86 -5.15 21.39
CA ASN A 74 -56.42 -3.93 22.09
C ASN A 74 -55.47 -3.06 21.24
N LEU A 75 -55.69 -3.01 19.92
CA LEU A 75 -54.90 -2.12 19.07
C LEU A 75 -55.16 -0.65 19.44
N THR A 76 -54.11 0.10 19.72
CA THR A 76 -54.18 1.52 20.02
C THR A 76 -53.41 2.33 18.97
N ASN A 77 -53.76 3.60 18.82
CA ASN A 77 -52.98 4.53 17.98
C ASN A 77 -51.53 4.68 18.49
N GLY A 78 -51.28 4.44 19.78
CA GLY A 78 -49.93 4.37 20.36
C GLY A 78 -49.09 3.26 19.72
N LEU A 79 -49.65 2.05 19.59
CA LEU A 79 -48.95 0.93 18.94
C LEU A 79 -48.65 1.22 17.47
N ILE A 80 -49.54 1.92 16.76
CA ILE A 80 -49.32 2.33 15.37
C ILE A 80 -48.17 3.36 15.29
N ALA A 81 -48.13 4.32 16.20
CA ALA A 81 -47.04 5.30 16.29
C ALA A 81 -45.69 4.62 16.61
N GLU A 82 -45.67 3.63 17.49
CA GLU A 82 -44.47 2.86 17.78
C GLU A 82 -44.04 1.96 16.60
N CYS A 83 -44.98 1.44 15.80
CA CYS A 83 -44.67 0.75 14.54
C CYS A 83 -44.02 1.70 13.52
N GLN A 84 -44.49 2.94 13.44
CA GLN A 84 -43.90 3.97 12.58
C GLN A 84 -42.48 4.30 13.02
N ASP A 85 -42.26 4.56 14.31
CA ASP A 85 -40.91 4.81 14.87
C ASP A 85 -39.97 3.63 14.61
N LEU A 86 -40.44 2.39 14.81
CA LEU A 86 -39.67 1.18 14.50
C LEU A 86 -39.32 1.08 13.01
N TYR A 87 -40.26 1.40 12.11
CA TYR A 87 -40.00 1.42 10.68
C TYR A 87 -38.94 2.47 10.32
N ASP A 88 -39.03 3.68 10.88
CA ASP A 88 -38.09 4.76 10.62
C ASP A 88 -36.69 4.39 11.12
N GLN A 89 -36.57 3.81 12.31
CA GLN A 89 -35.31 3.32 12.87
C GLN A 89 -34.68 2.21 12.01
N LEU A 90 -35.46 1.21 11.61
CA LEU A 90 -34.95 0.11 10.78
C LEU A 90 -34.55 0.60 9.39
N THR A 91 -35.33 1.50 8.80
CA THR A 91 -35.02 2.14 7.52
C THR A 91 -33.70 2.91 7.62
N GLN A 92 -33.52 3.72 8.67
CA GLN A 92 -32.27 4.45 8.90
C GLN A 92 -31.08 3.50 9.04
N ARG A 93 -31.24 2.39 9.79
CA ARG A 93 -30.18 1.39 9.98
C ARG A 93 -29.79 0.70 8.67
N VAL A 94 -30.77 0.33 7.84
CA VAL A 94 -30.54 -0.23 6.50
C VAL A 94 -29.80 0.78 5.62
N GLN A 95 -30.24 2.04 5.60
CA GLN A 95 -29.59 3.08 4.80
C GLN A 95 -28.15 3.33 5.25
N SER A 96 -27.90 3.43 6.56
CA SER A 96 -26.56 3.58 7.12
C SER A 96 -25.62 2.44 6.68
N LYS A 97 -26.08 1.19 6.76
CA LYS A 97 -25.30 0.03 6.32
C LYS A 97 -25.08 0.00 4.82
N LYS A 98 -26.07 0.41 4.02
CA LYS A 98 -25.93 0.57 2.57
C LYS A 98 -24.90 1.64 2.21
N THR A 99 -24.87 2.75 2.94
CA THR A 99 -23.85 3.79 2.73
C THR A 99 -22.45 3.31 3.13
N GLU A 100 -22.32 2.59 4.25
CA GLU A 100 -21.05 1.99 4.68
C GLU A 100 -20.51 1.00 3.65
N ALA A 101 -21.36 0.09 3.16
CA ALA A 101 -20.98 -0.88 2.14
C ALA A 101 -20.55 -0.22 0.83
N LYS A 102 -21.27 0.83 0.38
CA LYS A 102 -20.90 1.61 -0.81
C LYS A 102 -19.55 2.32 -0.64
N ALA A 103 -19.29 2.91 0.54
CA ALA A 103 -18.02 3.58 0.81
C ALA A 103 -16.85 2.57 0.77
N LEU A 104 -16.99 1.43 1.46
CA LEU A 104 -16.00 0.35 1.45
C LEU A 104 -15.77 -0.20 0.03
N TRP A 105 -16.84 -0.31 -0.75
CA TRP A 105 -16.77 -0.74 -2.15
C TRP A 105 -15.93 0.21 -3.01
N ASN A 106 -16.16 1.52 -2.87
CA ASN A 106 -15.39 2.52 -3.60
C ASN A 106 -13.91 2.49 -3.21
N GLU A 107 -13.60 2.47 -1.91
CA GLU A 107 -12.20 2.37 -1.44
C GLU A 107 -11.52 1.07 -1.91
N LEU A 108 -12.24 -0.05 -1.88
CA LEU A 108 -11.72 -1.33 -2.36
C LEU A 108 -11.47 -1.31 -3.88
N SER A 109 -12.35 -0.66 -4.64
CA SER A 109 -12.17 -0.44 -6.07
C SER A 109 -10.95 0.41 -6.39
N GLU A 110 -10.66 1.43 -5.57
CA GLU A 110 -9.45 2.22 -5.69
C GLU A 110 -8.20 1.37 -5.42
N LEU A 111 -8.21 0.59 -4.33
CA LEU A 111 -7.11 -0.33 -4.01
C LEU A 111 -6.84 -1.37 -5.11
N TRP A 112 -7.89 -1.86 -5.80
CA TRP A 112 -7.69 -2.78 -6.93
C TRP A 112 -7.05 -2.10 -8.14
N ASN A 113 -7.48 -0.89 -8.46
CA ASN A 113 -6.88 -0.10 -9.53
C ASN A 113 -5.40 0.21 -9.27
N GLU A 114 -5.04 0.42 -8.00
CA GLU A 114 -3.65 0.62 -7.57
C GLU A 114 -2.80 -0.66 -7.58
N LEU A 115 -3.41 -1.83 -7.34
CA LEU A 115 -2.69 -3.11 -7.24
C LEU A 115 -2.62 -3.87 -8.58
N ASP A 116 -3.28 -3.39 -9.63
CA ASP A 116 -3.35 -3.98 -10.99
C ASP A 116 -3.80 -5.46 -10.99
N GLN A 117 -4.80 -5.77 -10.16
CA GLN A 117 -5.36 -7.12 -9.99
C GLN A 117 -6.85 -7.18 -10.39
N ASN A 118 -7.19 -6.56 -11.52
CA ASN A 118 -8.57 -6.42 -11.98
C ASN A 118 -9.19 -7.74 -12.52
N GLU A 119 -8.40 -8.77 -12.80
CA GLU A 119 -8.86 -9.99 -13.47
C GLU A 119 -9.68 -10.93 -12.56
N GLU A 120 -9.52 -10.90 -11.23
CA GLU A 120 -10.26 -11.80 -10.31
C GLU A 120 -11.71 -11.37 -10.03
N PHE A 121 -12.12 -10.20 -10.51
CA PHE A 121 -13.25 -9.47 -9.93
C PHE A 121 -14.59 -9.55 -10.69
N GLY A 122 -14.61 -10.25 -11.83
CA GLY A 122 -15.83 -10.37 -12.65
C GLY A 122 -17.06 -11.04 -12.00
N LEU A 123 -17.01 -11.45 -10.72
CA LEU A 123 -17.99 -12.38 -10.15
C LEU A 123 -18.68 -11.95 -8.84
N GLY A 124 -18.35 -10.81 -8.22
CA GLY A 124 -18.66 -10.65 -6.78
C GLY A 124 -19.88 -9.83 -6.37
N PHE A 125 -20.09 -8.66 -6.97
CA PHE A 125 -21.08 -7.71 -6.45
C PHE A 125 -22.18 -7.52 -7.47
N THR A 126 -23.01 -8.55 -7.55
CA THR A 126 -24.34 -8.39 -8.12
C THR A 126 -25.03 -7.27 -7.33
N ASN A 127 -25.43 -6.21 -8.03
CA ASN A 127 -26.24 -5.07 -7.56
C ASN A 127 -27.61 -5.46 -6.94
N ALA A 128 -27.78 -6.69 -6.46
CA ALA A 128 -28.99 -7.14 -5.81
C ALA A 128 -28.98 -6.66 -4.36
N GLU A 129 -29.86 -5.71 -4.06
CA GLU A 129 -30.08 -5.04 -2.78
C GLU A 129 -30.39 -5.99 -1.59
N ILE A 130 -30.34 -7.31 -1.81
CA ILE A 130 -30.63 -8.38 -0.85
C ILE A 130 -29.32 -9.02 -0.29
N GLY A 131 -28.16 -8.76 -0.92
CA GLY A 131 -26.87 -9.35 -0.51
C GLY A 131 -25.90 -8.41 0.20
N ILE A 132 -26.13 -7.09 0.17
CA ILE A 132 -25.13 -6.05 0.57
C ILE A 132 -24.83 -6.07 2.08
N LEU A 133 -25.79 -6.49 2.91
CA LEU A 133 -25.69 -6.47 4.37
C LEU A 133 -25.04 -7.73 4.95
N SER A 134 -25.38 -8.91 4.43
CA SER A 134 -24.74 -10.18 4.81
C SER A 134 -23.29 -10.25 4.32
N SER A 135 -23.00 -9.68 3.14
CA SER A 135 -21.67 -9.61 2.55
C SER A 135 -20.79 -8.46 3.07
N LEU A 136 -21.27 -7.63 4.01
CA LEU A 136 -20.48 -6.50 4.55
C LEU A 136 -19.28 -7.00 5.36
N HIS A 137 -19.43 -8.11 6.08
CA HIS A 137 -18.32 -8.77 6.76
C HIS A 137 -17.26 -9.24 5.77
N ASP A 138 -17.68 -9.88 4.68
CA ASP A 138 -16.77 -10.38 3.65
C ASP A 138 -16.09 -9.24 2.90
N LEU A 139 -16.82 -8.13 2.67
CA LEU A 139 -16.28 -6.91 2.09
C LEU A 139 -15.20 -6.30 2.99
N LYS A 140 -15.45 -6.24 4.31
CA LYS A 140 -14.45 -5.78 5.28
C LYS A 140 -13.24 -6.70 5.34
N SER A 141 -13.45 -8.02 5.32
CA SER A 141 -12.37 -9.01 5.32
C SER A 141 -11.48 -8.85 4.08
N GLN A 142 -12.10 -8.75 2.90
CA GLN A 142 -11.38 -8.51 1.65
C GLN A 142 -10.63 -7.17 1.69
N TYR A 143 -11.26 -6.09 2.15
CA TYR A 143 -10.61 -4.80 2.29
C TYR A 143 -9.37 -4.84 3.19
N LEU A 144 -9.47 -5.50 4.35
CA LEU A 144 -8.33 -5.68 5.24
C LEU A 144 -7.22 -6.52 4.60
N SER A 145 -7.57 -7.64 3.95
CA SER A 145 -6.61 -8.48 3.25
C SER A 145 -5.86 -7.69 2.17
N ARG A 146 -6.58 -6.86 1.39
CA ARG A 146 -5.96 -6.04 0.34
C ARG A 146 -5.10 -4.91 0.91
N LYS A 147 -5.48 -4.31 2.03
CA LYS A 147 -4.60 -3.37 2.75
C LYS A 147 -3.31 -4.03 3.23
N VAL A 148 -3.39 -5.27 3.72
CA VAL A 148 -2.20 -6.06 4.10
C VAL A 148 -1.34 -6.34 2.88
N ASP A 149 -1.92 -6.74 1.74
CA ASP A 149 -1.17 -6.96 0.50
C ASP A 149 -0.48 -5.68 0.02
N LYS A 150 -1.16 -4.53 0.07
CA LYS A 150 -0.57 -3.22 -0.26
C LYS A 150 0.61 -2.89 0.66
N SER A 151 0.46 -3.07 1.98
CA SER A 151 1.54 -2.85 2.94
C SER A 151 2.72 -3.80 2.73
N ARG A 152 2.46 -5.09 2.41
CA ARG A 152 3.50 -6.06 2.07
C ARG A 152 4.31 -5.64 0.85
N ARG A 153 3.64 -5.21 -0.24
CA ARG A 153 4.31 -4.71 -1.44
C ARG A 153 5.14 -3.45 -1.18
N LEU A 154 4.60 -2.50 -0.41
CA LEU A 154 5.34 -1.31 0.01
C LEU A 154 6.59 -1.69 0.82
N CYS A 155 6.48 -2.66 1.72
CA CYS A 155 7.59 -3.18 2.51
C CYS A 155 8.70 -3.78 1.63
N GLU A 156 8.33 -4.62 0.66
CA GLU A 156 9.27 -5.21 -0.30
C GLU A 156 9.99 -4.13 -1.12
N PHE A 157 9.24 -3.15 -1.63
CA PHE A 157 9.80 -2.09 -2.47
C PHE A 157 10.70 -1.13 -1.68
N ILE A 158 10.31 -0.75 -0.46
CA ILE A 158 11.17 0.08 0.41
C ILE A 158 12.45 -0.67 0.78
N LYS A 159 12.37 -1.98 1.06
CA LYS A 159 13.58 -2.80 1.30
C LYS A 159 14.50 -2.84 0.09
N GLU A 160 13.94 -2.89 -1.11
CA GLU A 160 14.72 -2.86 -2.35
C GLU A 160 15.38 -1.49 -2.55
N LEU A 161 14.64 -0.40 -2.34
CA LEU A 161 15.22 0.95 -2.35
C LEU A 161 16.31 1.13 -1.30
N ARG A 162 16.15 0.59 -0.09
CA ARG A 162 17.20 0.64 0.95
C ARG A 162 18.47 -0.09 0.51
N LYS A 163 18.35 -1.19 -0.24
CA LYS A 163 19.52 -1.85 -0.84
C LYS A 163 20.17 -0.95 -1.89
N GLU A 164 19.39 -0.37 -2.81
CA GLU A 164 19.92 0.57 -3.80
C GLU A 164 20.60 1.79 -3.16
N ILE A 165 20.01 2.35 -2.09
CA ILE A 165 20.57 3.44 -1.30
C ILE A 165 21.89 3.00 -0.66
N SER A 166 21.95 1.82 -0.05
CA SER A 166 23.19 1.27 0.51
C SER A 166 24.27 1.11 -0.57
N ASP A 167 23.90 0.57 -1.73
CA ASP A 167 24.84 0.33 -2.84
C ASP A 167 25.40 1.65 -3.39
N ILE A 168 24.55 2.68 -3.54
CA ILE A 168 25.03 3.98 -4.01
C ILE A 168 25.83 4.72 -2.93
N TRP A 169 25.49 4.54 -1.66
CA TRP A 169 26.29 5.07 -0.56
C TRP A 169 27.69 4.48 -0.52
N ASP A 170 27.81 3.18 -0.74
CA ASP A 170 29.10 2.49 -0.81
C ASP A 170 29.91 2.94 -2.03
N GLN A 171 29.24 3.19 -3.17
CA GLN A 171 29.89 3.78 -4.37
C GLN A 171 30.38 5.22 -4.13
N CYS A 172 29.64 6.00 -3.33
CA CYS A 172 30.01 7.37 -2.99
C CYS A 172 31.00 7.47 -1.81
N MET A 173 31.38 6.35 -1.20
CA MET A 173 32.32 6.27 -0.06
C MET A 173 31.94 7.14 1.15
N ILE A 174 30.63 7.23 1.41
CA ILE A 174 30.05 8.02 2.51
C ILE A 174 30.39 7.40 3.86
N THR A 175 30.49 8.23 4.92
CA THR A 175 30.76 7.74 6.27
C THR A 175 29.51 7.19 6.96
N GLU A 176 29.72 6.33 7.96
CA GLU A 176 28.61 5.80 8.74
C GLU A 176 27.86 6.89 9.52
N GLU A 177 28.52 7.99 9.89
CA GLU A 177 27.85 9.14 10.51
C GLU A 177 26.91 9.86 9.53
N GLU A 178 27.31 10.01 8.27
CA GLU A 178 26.47 10.62 7.24
C GLU A 178 25.32 9.70 6.82
N LYS A 179 25.54 8.38 6.77
CA LYS A 179 24.46 7.40 6.59
C LYS A 179 23.42 7.48 7.71
N LYS A 180 23.85 7.66 8.96
CA LYS A 180 22.97 7.82 10.14
C LYS A 180 22.15 9.11 10.14
N GLN A 181 22.49 10.10 9.32
CA GLN A 181 21.66 11.31 9.18
C GLN A 181 20.33 11.01 8.51
N PHE A 182 20.25 9.93 7.73
CA PHE A 182 18.99 9.46 7.13
C PHE A 182 18.27 8.51 8.10
N VAL A 183 17.56 9.09 9.07
CA VAL A 183 16.87 8.35 10.16
C VAL A 183 15.81 7.40 9.62
N GLU A 184 15.18 7.75 8.50
CA GLU A 184 14.14 6.97 7.83
C GLU A 184 14.64 5.63 7.28
N PHE A 185 15.97 5.45 7.16
CA PHE A 185 16.59 4.19 6.73
C PHE A 185 16.31 3.01 7.68
N GLU A 186 16.28 3.26 8.99
CA GLU A 186 16.10 2.22 10.02
C GLU A 186 14.64 2.05 10.45
N SER A 187 13.74 2.93 9.98
CA SER A 187 12.33 2.89 10.37
C SER A 187 11.64 1.59 9.94
N CYS A 188 10.73 1.10 10.78
CA CYS A 188 9.90 -0.08 10.52
C CYS A 188 8.53 0.27 9.93
N GLU A 189 8.26 1.55 9.65
CA GLU A 189 7.00 2.01 9.08
C GLU A 189 7.05 1.98 7.55
N PHE A 190 6.15 1.23 6.92
CA PHE A 190 6.07 1.07 5.47
C PHE A 190 4.84 1.79 4.91
N THR A 191 4.94 3.10 4.80
CA THR A 191 3.91 4.00 4.25
C THR A 191 4.29 4.52 2.86
N GLU A 192 3.33 5.07 2.12
CA GLU A 192 3.62 5.72 0.82
C GLU A 192 4.53 6.94 0.97
N ASN A 193 4.40 7.70 2.05
CA ASN A 193 5.29 8.80 2.35
C ASN A 193 6.73 8.31 2.56
N MET A 194 6.90 7.20 3.29
CA MET A 194 8.21 6.57 3.46
C MET A 194 8.82 6.18 2.11
N LEU A 195 7.99 5.63 1.21
CA LEU A 195 8.42 5.28 -0.13
C LEU A 195 8.90 6.51 -0.91
N HIS A 196 8.18 7.62 -0.83
CA HIS A 196 8.55 8.87 -1.49
C HIS A 196 9.89 9.39 -0.97
N ILE A 197 10.07 9.46 0.35
CA ILE A 197 11.31 9.91 0.99
C ILE A 197 12.52 9.06 0.53
N HIS A 198 12.37 7.73 0.47
CA HIS A 198 13.44 6.84 -0.02
C HIS A 198 13.77 7.09 -1.50
N LYS A 199 12.77 7.35 -2.34
CA LYS A 199 13.01 7.69 -3.76
C LYS A 199 13.75 9.01 -3.93
N GLU A 200 13.39 10.02 -3.15
CA GLU A 200 14.06 11.32 -3.19
C GLU A 200 15.51 11.21 -2.73
N GLU A 201 15.76 10.49 -1.63
CA GLU A 201 17.11 10.27 -1.13
C GLU A 201 17.98 9.51 -2.15
N LEU A 202 17.43 8.45 -2.75
CA LEU A 202 18.09 7.74 -3.82
C LEU A 202 18.36 8.64 -5.04
N GLY A 203 17.41 9.48 -5.43
CA GLY A 203 17.55 10.46 -6.51
C GLY A 203 18.67 11.46 -6.23
N ARG A 204 18.72 11.98 -5.00
CA ARG A 204 19.78 12.90 -4.52
C ARG A 204 21.16 12.27 -4.68
N TRP A 205 21.31 11.02 -4.22
CA TRP A 205 22.59 10.31 -4.33
C TRP A 205 22.92 9.91 -5.78
N LYS A 206 21.93 9.59 -6.61
CA LYS A 206 22.16 9.34 -8.06
C LYS A 206 22.72 10.58 -8.75
N ILE A 207 22.18 11.76 -8.45
CA ILE A 207 22.68 13.04 -8.98
C ILE A 207 24.09 13.32 -8.44
N TYR A 208 24.32 13.12 -7.13
CA TYR A 208 25.62 13.32 -6.52
C TYR A 208 26.69 12.40 -7.13
N HIS A 209 26.39 11.11 -7.27
CA HIS A 209 27.27 10.13 -7.87
C HIS A 209 27.60 10.49 -9.32
N GLN A 210 26.61 10.90 -10.11
CA GLN A 210 26.81 11.29 -11.50
C GLN A 210 27.71 12.51 -11.64
N LYS A 211 27.50 13.54 -10.81
CA LYS A 211 28.33 14.76 -10.83
C LYS A 211 29.78 14.48 -10.41
N ASN A 212 29.97 13.59 -9.44
CA ASN A 212 31.28 13.31 -8.85
C ASN A 212 31.94 12.03 -9.38
N GLN A 213 31.39 11.45 -10.45
CA GLN A 213 31.81 10.14 -10.94
C GLN A 213 33.29 10.10 -11.32
N GLU A 214 33.81 11.15 -11.96
CA GLU A 214 35.23 11.22 -12.34
C GLU A 214 36.14 11.17 -11.12
N LEU A 215 35.79 11.92 -10.08
CA LEU A 215 36.55 12.00 -8.83
C LEU A 215 36.53 10.64 -8.10
N LEU A 216 35.35 10.04 -7.97
CA LEU A 216 35.17 8.70 -7.36
C LEU A 216 35.97 7.61 -8.10
N LEU A 217 35.94 7.61 -9.44
CA LEU A 217 36.72 6.67 -10.25
C LEU A 217 38.23 6.85 -10.07
N LYS A 218 38.73 8.09 -10.01
CA LYS A 218 40.15 8.36 -9.76
C LYS A 218 40.57 7.93 -8.35
N ILE A 219 39.72 8.11 -7.34
CA ILE A 219 39.94 7.63 -5.97
C ILE A 219 40.09 6.11 -5.96
N GLN A 220 39.15 5.40 -6.61
CA GLN A 220 39.21 3.94 -6.73
C GLN A 220 40.48 3.49 -7.45
N LYS A 221 40.85 4.16 -8.55
CA LYS A 221 42.09 3.89 -9.29
C LYS A 221 43.32 4.09 -8.39
N ARG A 222 43.35 5.14 -7.57
CA ARG A 222 44.43 5.39 -6.62
C ARG A 222 44.52 4.27 -5.59
N GLU A 223 43.41 3.83 -5.02
CA GLU A 223 43.40 2.74 -4.03
C GLU A 223 43.89 1.40 -4.61
N THR A 224 43.52 1.08 -5.86
CA THR A 224 44.02 -0.11 -6.55
C THR A 224 45.53 -0.03 -6.81
N MET A 225 46.03 1.13 -7.25
CA MET A 225 47.46 1.37 -7.45
C MET A 225 48.23 1.31 -6.12
N TRP A 226 47.69 1.88 -5.05
CA TRP A 226 48.27 1.88 -3.71
C TRP A 226 48.35 0.48 -3.12
N THR A 227 47.27 -0.30 -3.23
CA THR A 227 47.25 -1.70 -2.77
C THR A 227 48.28 -2.54 -3.51
N LYS A 228 48.36 -2.39 -4.85
CA LYS A 228 49.36 -3.09 -5.66
C LYS A 228 50.79 -2.69 -5.31
N LEU A 229 51.03 -1.42 -4.96
CA LEU A 229 52.33 -0.95 -4.49
C LEU A 229 52.72 -1.63 -3.18
N ARG A 230 51.80 -1.72 -2.22
CA ARG A 230 52.02 -2.43 -0.94
C ARG A 230 52.29 -3.91 -1.14
N GLU A 231 51.56 -4.57 -2.04
CA GLU A 231 51.81 -5.98 -2.38
C GLU A 231 53.20 -6.22 -2.97
N LEU A 232 53.65 -5.32 -3.86
CA LEU A 232 54.99 -5.40 -4.44
C LEU A 232 56.09 -5.18 -3.40
N GLU A 233 55.88 -4.26 -2.46
CA GLU A 233 56.82 -4.01 -1.35
C GLU A 233 56.90 -5.19 -0.38
N ALA A 234 55.75 -5.81 -0.06
CA ALA A 234 55.69 -7.02 0.76
C ALA A 234 56.45 -8.17 0.08
N LYS A 235 56.25 -8.37 -1.24
CA LYS A 235 57.00 -9.35 -2.03
C LYS A 235 58.49 -9.01 -2.12
N ALA A 236 58.86 -7.73 -2.16
CA ALA A 236 60.26 -7.30 -2.17
C ALA A 236 60.99 -7.62 -0.86
N SER A 237 60.25 -7.64 0.26
CA SER A 237 60.79 -7.92 1.60
C SER A 237 60.92 -9.42 1.91
N ASP A 238 60.34 -10.30 1.09
CA ASP A 238 60.37 -11.76 1.30
C ASP A 238 61.70 -12.38 0.81
N PRO A 239 62.47 -13.06 1.69
CA PRO A 239 63.70 -13.77 1.29
C PRO A 239 63.49 -14.84 0.21
N SER A 240 62.29 -15.45 0.11
CA SER A 240 61.99 -16.48 -0.91
C SER A 240 61.78 -15.91 -2.32
N ARG A 241 61.87 -14.58 -2.50
CA ARG A 241 61.65 -13.89 -3.78
C ARG A 241 62.59 -14.35 -4.92
N PHE A 242 63.79 -14.83 -4.59
CA PHE A 242 64.78 -15.25 -5.57
C PHE A 242 64.52 -16.64 -6.18
N ASN A 243 63.55 -17.40 -5.67
CA ASN A 243 63.20 -18.72 -6.21
C ASN A 243 62.32 -18.66 -7.49
N ASN A 244 61.93 -17.45 -7.93
CA ASN A 244 61.08 -17.26 -9.10
C ASN A 244 61.87 -17.32 -10.41
N ARG A 245 61.84 -18.47 -11.11
CA ARG A 245 62.27 -18.59 -12.51
C ARG A 245 61.31 -17.84 -13.45
N GLY A 246 61.81 -17.21 -14.53
CA GLY A 246 60.97 -16.65 -15.60
C GLY A 246 60.73 -15.13 -15.60
N GLY A 247 61.62 -14.32 -15.01
CA GLY A 247 61.60 -12.85 -15.18
C GLY A 247 60.51 -12.10 -14.40
N SER A 248 59.83 -12.75 -13.45
CA SER A 248 58.84 -12.10 -12.58
C SER A 248 59.41 -10.91 -11.81
N LEU A 249 60.67 -11.02 -11.35
CA LEU A 249 61.38 -9.97 -10.62
C LEU A 249 61.43 -8.65 -11.39
N LEU A 250 61.73 -8.75 -12.68
CA LEU A 250 61.85 -7.60 -13.56
C LEU A 250 60.48 -6.98 -13.84
N LYS A 251 59.45 -7.81 -14.02
CA LYS A 251 58.06 -7.35 -14.17
C LYS A 251 57.58 -6.62 -12.92
N ASP A 252 57.85 -7.17 -11.74
CA ASP A 252 57.50 -6.57 -10.45
C ASP A 252 58.24 -5.24 -10.24
N GLN A 253 59.54 -5.18 -10.56
CA GLN A 253 60.32 -3.94 -10.45
C GLN A 253 59.85 -2.88 -11.45
N ASN A 254 59.55 -3.26 -12.70
CA ASN A 254 59.01 -2.35 -13.70
C ASN A 254 57.64 -1.81 -13.28
N MET A 255 56.77 -2.67 -12.73
CA MET A 255 55.49 -2.26 -12.18
C MET A 255 55.65 -1.33 -10.98
N HIS A 256 56.57 -1.62 -10.07
CA HIS A 256 56.88 -0.74 -8.93
C HIS A 256 57.35 0.64 -9.41
N ASN A 257 58.28 0.69 -10.37
CA ASN A 257 58.78 1.95 -10.95
C ASN A 257 57.66 2.72 -11.68
N TYR A 258 56.77 2.01 -12.36
CA TYR A 258 55.59 2.59 -13.00
C TYR A 258 54.64 3.20 -11.95
N LEU A 259 54.33 2.48 -10.87
CA LEU A 259 53.45 2.95 -9.81
C LEU A 259 54.06 4.16 -9.07
N MET A 260 55.35 4.11 -8.72
CA MET A 260 56.05 5.23 -8.08
C MET A 260 56.06 6.52 -8.92
N LYS A 261 55.98 6.41 -10.25
CA LYS A 261 55.92 7.57 -11.16
C LYS A 261 54.50 8.07 -11.42
N ASN A 262 53.53 7.17 -11.55
CA ASN A 262 52.16 7.53 -11.97
C ASN A 262 51.22 7.79 -10.80
N LEU A 263 51.47 7.18 -9.63
CA LEU A 263 50.65 7.39 -8.45
C LEU A 263 50.72 8.84 -7.95
N PRO A 264 51.90 9.50 -7.81
CA PRO A 264 51.95 10.92 -7.43
C PRO A 264 51.24 11.83 -8.44
N LYS A 265 51.31 11.52 -9.74
CA LYS A 265 50.59 12.28 -10.78
C LYS A 265 49.07 12.16 -10.60
N LEU A 266 48.58 10.95 -10.37
CA LEU A 266 47.16 10.72 -10.08
C LEU A 266 46.73 11.43 -8.79
N GLU A 267 47.59 11.45 -7.77
CA GLU A 267 47.32 12.14 -6.50
C GLU A 267 47.27 13.66 -6.66
N THR A 268 48.11 14.25 -7.52
CA THR A 268 48.02 15.69 -7.86
C THR A 268 46.73 16.03 -8.61
N GLU A 269 46.29 15.16 -9.52
CA GLU A 269 45.00 15.32 -10.21
C GLU A 269 43.83 15.22 -9.22
N LEU A 270 43.91 14.27 -8.28
CA LEU A 270 42.90 14.09 -7.22
C LEU A 270 42.81 15.30 -6.29
N THR A 271 43.95 15.89 -5.90
CA THR A 271 43.96 17.11 -5.07
C THR A 271 43.33 18.29 -5.80
N ASN A 272 43.64 18.47 -7.09
CA ASN A 272 43.02 19.51 -7.90
C ASN A 272 41.50 19.33 -8.04
N LEU A 273 41.03 18.11 -8.27
CA LEU A 273 39.60 17.81 -8.35
C LEU A 273 38.89 17.97 -7.00
N ALA A 274 39.55 17.59 -5.89
CA ALA A 274 39.03 17.80 -4.54
C ALA A 274 38.85 19.29 -4.23
N GLN A 275 39.82 20.13 -4.65
CA GLN A 275 39.72 21.59 -4.49
C GLN A 275 38.56 22.17 -5.31
N LYS A 276 38.39 21.75 -6.57
CA LYS A 276 37.24 22.19 -7.39
C LYS A 276 35.90 21.78 -6.76
N PHE A 277 35.83 20.57 -6.21
CA PHE A 277 34.65 20.11 -5.49
C PHE A 277 34.36 20.97 -4.25
N GLU A 278 35.40 21.35 -3.50
CA GLU A 278 35.28 22.26 -2.35
C GLU A 278 34.76 23.64 -2.75
N GLU A 279 35.22 24.18 -3.87
CA GLU A 279 34.79 25.47 -4.42
C GLU A 279 33.33 25.42 -4.91
N GLU A 280 32.90 24.31 -5.53
CA GLU A 280 31.54 24.14 -6.07
C GLU A 280 30.49 23.85 -4.99
N HIS A 281 30.85 23.08 -3.96
CA HIS A 281 29.91 22.59 -2.95
C HIS A 281 30.06 23.25 -1.57
N GLY A 282 31.11 24.04 -1.35
CA GLY A 282 31.40 24.68 -0.07
C GLY A 282 31.69 23.68 1.07
N LYS A 283 31.87 22.40 0.75
CA LYS A 283 32.13 21.31 1.69
C LYS A 283 33.30 20.49 1.20
N LYS A 284 34.22 20.17 2.12
CA LYS A 284 35.37 19.30 1.86
C LYS A 284 34.92 17.88 1.52
N MET A 285 35.45 17.35 0.42
CA MET A 285 35.23 15.95 0.09
C MET A 285 35.99 15.07 1.08
N LYS A 286 35.24 14.24 1.79
CA LYS A 286 35.79 13.25 2.72
C LYS A 286 35.59 11.86 2.14
N ILE A 287 36.63 11.05 2.19
CA ILE A 287 36.56 9.62 1.90
C ILE A 287 36.67 8.91 3.24
N LEU A 288 35.63 8.16 3.64
CA LEU A 288 35.61 7.48 4.95
C LEU A 288 35.88 8.42 6.15
N GLY A 289 35.59 9.71 6.00
CA GLY A 289 35.72 10.72 7.06
C GLY A 289 37.03 11.51 7.03
N GLU A 290 37.99 11.12 6.19
CA GLU A 290 39.27 11.82 6.02
C GLU A 290 39.30 12.64 4.71
N GLU A 291 39.91 13.84 4.76
CA GLU A 291 40.11 14.67 3.57
C GLU A 291 41.11 14.01 2.60
N ILE A 292 40.85 14.08 1.29
CA ILE A 292 41.70 13.43 0.26
C ILE A 292 43.19 13.79 0.42
N PRO A 293 43.59 15.07 0.59
CA PRO A 293 45.01 15.42 0.73
C PRO A 293 45.63 14.85 2.01
N SER A 294 44.88 14.88 3.11
CA SER A 294 45.33 14.35 4.42
C SER A 294 45.52 12.83 4.37
N MET A 295 44.60 12.11 3.71
CA MET A 295 44.68 10.68 3.50
C MET A 295 45.95 10.31 2.70
N ILE A 296 46.22 11.04 1.61
CA ILE A 296 47.42 10.82 0.77
C ILE A 296 48.70 11.03 1.59
N GLU A 297 48.79 12.13 2.34
CA GLU A 297 49.98 12.43 3.14
C GLU A 297 50.23 11.37 4.22
N LYS A 298 49.17 10.96 4.93
CA LYS A 298 49.21 9.93 5.97
C LYS A 298 49.68 8.57 5.41
N ASP A 299 49.15 8.17 4.26
CA ASP A 299 49.53 6.94 3.56
C ASP A 299 51.01 6.93 3.19
N TRP A 300 51.51 8.01 2.59
CA TRP A 300 52.93 8.14 2.24
C TRP A 300 53.84 8.18 3.46
N LYS A 301 53.41 8.85 4.54
CA LYS A 301 54.16 8.88 5.80
C LYS A 301 54.30 7.49 6.40
N ALA A 302 53.20 6.74 6.49
CA ALA A 302 53.22 5.35 6.95
C ALA A 302 54.09 4.45 6.06
N PHE A 303 54.04 4.64 4.74
CA PHE A 303 54.86 3.89 3.79
C PHE A 303 56.37 4.17 3.97
N LYS A 304 56.76 5.42 4.23
CA LYS A 304 58.17 5.80 4.48
C LYS A 304 58.66 5.30 5.84
N GLU A 305 57.84 5.38 6.88
CA GLU A 305 58.17 4.89 8.23
C GLU A 305 58.29 3.36 8.27
N GLY A 306 57.46 2.64 7.51
CA GLY A 306 57.58 1.18 7.34
C GLY A 306 58.85 0.73 6.60
N LYS A 307 59.51 1.63 5.85
CA LYS A 307 60.82 1.36 5.23
C LYS A 307 61.99 1.65 6.16
N SER A 308 61.85 2.59 7.11
CA SER A 308 62.92 2.95 8.04
C SER A 308 63.00 2.02 9.26
N GLY A 309 61.87 1.41 9.66
CA GLY A 309 61.82 0.36 10.68
C GLY A 309 61.43 -0.99 10.08
N ARG A 310 62.26 -2.03 10.23
CA ARG A 310 61.90 -3.43 9.93
C ARG A 310 60.78 -3.93 10.88
N LYS A 311 59.56 -3.41 10.75
CA LYS A 311 58.36 -3.93 11.42
C LYS A 311 57.25 -4.02 10.38
N ALA A 312 56.66 -5.20 10.28
CA ALA A 312 55.58 -5.50 9.36
C ALA A 312 54.44 -4.47 9.51
N PRO A 313 53.89 -3.95 8.40
CA PRO A 313 52.77 -3.03 8.46
C PRO A 313 51.55 -3.77 9.04
N THR A 314 50.91 -3.17 10.04
CA THR A 314 49.58 -3.59 10.47
C THR A 314 48.61 -3.46 9.29
N PRO A 315 47.74 -4.44 9.04
CA PRO A 315 46.81 -4.39 7.92
C PRO A 315 45.75 -3.33 8.21
N THR A 316 45.91 -2.12 7.69
CA THR A 316 44.77 -1.24 7.46
C THR A 316 43.85 -2.00 6.51
N LYS A 317 42.64 -2.32 6.98
CA LYS A 317 41.66 -3.12 6.24
C LYS A 317 41.55 -2.56 4.81
N PRO A 318 41.75 -3.39 3.77
CA PRO A 318 41.67 -2.91 2.41
C PRO A 318 40.24 -2.40 2.15
N ILE A 319 40.13 -1.16 1.66
CA ILE A 319 38.87 -0.53 1.25
C ILE A 319 38.16 -1.39 0.18
N LEU A 320 38.92 -2.24 -0.52
CA LEU A 320 38.46 -3.20 -1.53
C LEU A 320 37.39 -4.20 -1.07
N ASN A 321 37.23 -4.49 0.23
CA ASN A 321 36.23 -5.47 0.68
C ASN A 321 34.78 -4.98 0.51
N ASN A 322 34.53 -3.67 0.53
CA ASN A 322 33.20 -3.13 0.23
C ASN A 322 32.96 -3.01 -1.29
N ILE A 323 34.03 -2.85 -2.08
CA ILE A 323 33.95 -2.59 -3.52
C ILE A 323 33.78 -3.89 -4.34
N ARG A 324 34.25 -5.04 -3.86
CA ARG A 324 34.13 -6.30 -4.63
C ARG A 324 32.70 -6.83 -4.75
N ARG A 325 31.75 -6.33 -3.94
CA ARG A 325 30.32 -6.70 -4.02
C ARG A 325 29.57 -5.98 -5.15
N SER A 326 30.09 -4.87 -5.69
CA SER A 326 29.36 -3.98 -6.61
C SER A 326 29.58 -4.25 -8.10
N ILE A 327 30.23 -5.36 -8.47
CA ILE A 327 30.63 -5.65 -9.88
C ILE A 327 29.63 -6.58 -10.60
N ALA A 328 28.54 -7.01 -9.97
CA ALA A 328 27.46 -7.64 -10.72
C ALA A 328 26.66 -6.55 -11.46
N PRO A 329 26.51 -6.62 -12.80
CA PRO A 329 25.55 -5.78 -13.49
C PRO A 329 24.15 -6.23 -13.05
N THR A 330 23.58 -5.56 -12.05
CA THR A 330 22.15 -5.69 -11.78
C THR A 330 21.44 -5.15 -13.00
N SER A 331 20.87 -6.06 -13.79
CA SER A 331 19.91 -5.74 -14.83
C SER A 331 18.93 -4.73 -14.25
N VAL A 332 18.89 -3.56 -14.87
CA VAL A 332 17.99 -2.46 -14.52
C VAL A 332 16.56 -2.95 -14.75
N THR A 333 15.98 -3.63 -13.76
CA THR A 333 14.54 -3.79 -13.70
C THR A 333 14.02 -2.42 -13.28
N ASN A 334 13.45 -1.74 -14.27
CA ASN A 334 12.59 -0.58 -14.09
C ASN A 334 11.39 -1.04 -13.24
N ILE A 335 11.57 -1.12 -11.92
CA ILE A 335 10.49 -1.39 -10.98
C ILE A 335 9.78 -0.05 -10.80
N GLN A 336 8.99 0.30 -11.81
CA GLN A 336 7.85 1.15 -11.56
C GLN A 336 6.95 0.38 -10.60
N PRO A 337 6.62 0.93 -9.42
CA PRO A 337 5.49 0.39 -8.70
C PRO A 337 4.30 0.50 -9.65
N GLN A 338 3.59 -0.61 -9.89
CA GLN A 338 2.27 -0.56 -10.55
C GLN A 338 1.22 0.18 -9.70
N ILE A 339 1.62 0.76 -8.57
CA ILE A 339 0.82 1.73 -7.82
C ILE A 339 0.98 3.08 -8.51
N ARG A 340 0.07 3.37 -9.44
CA ARG A 340 0.00 4.65 -10.13
C ARG A 340 -0.21 5.79 -9.14
N PRO A 341 0.55 6.90 -9.22
CA PRO A 341 0.23 8.13 -8.52
C PRO A 341 -1.11 8.70 -8.98
N LEU A 342 -1.88 9.23 -8.04
CA LEU A 342 -3.19 9.84 -8.23
C LEU A 342 -3.09 11.23 -8.90
N GLU A 343 -2.42 11.34 -10.06
CA GLU A 343 -2.35 12.60 -10.80
C GLU A 343 -2.71 12.43 -12.28
N LYS A 344 -3.83 13.10 -12.62
CA LYS A 344 -4.30 13.49 -13.96
C LYS A 344 -4.81 12.37 -14.87
N ARG A 345 -6.13 12.14 -14.77
CA ARG A 345 -7.00 12.06 -15.96
C ARG A 345 -8.38 12.69 -15.69
N PHE A 346 -8.42 14.02 -15.62
CA PHE A 346 -9.58 14.74 -16.12
C PHE A 346 -9.28 15.18 -17.54
N GLY A 347 -10.20 14.86 -18.46
CA GLY A 347 -10.22 15.39 -19.82
C GLY A 347 -10.06 14.32 -20.89
N SER A 348 -11.16 13.65 -21.26
CA SER A 348 -11.41 13.14 -22.62
C SER A 348 -12.89 12.81 -22.79
N LYS A 349 -13.61 13.78 -23.34
CA LYS A 349 -14.84 13.72 -24.15
C LYS A 349 -15.28 12.30 -24.55
N ILE A 350 -16.42 11.85 -24.06
CA ILE A 350 -17.13 10.67 -24.58
C ILE A 350 -17.85 11.13 -25.85
N GLU A 351 -17.35 10.71 -27.02
CA GLU A 351 -18.12 10.71 -28.25
C GLU A 351 -18.89 9.39 -28.35
N LEU A 352 -20.21 9.51 -28.52
CA LEU A 352 -21.14 8.41 -28.78
C LEU A 352 -20.88 7.84 -30.18
N GLY A 353 -20.26 6.66 -30.26
CA GLY A 353 -20.11 5.87 -31.48
C GLY A 353 -20.57 4.44 -31.24
N GLY A 354 -21.66 4.05 -31.87
CA GLY A 354 -22.40 2.82 -31.56
C GLY A 354 -21.73 1.52 -32.01
N ASN A 355 -22.00 0.46 -31.25
CA ASN A 355 -22.34 -0.84 -31.80
C ASN A 355 -23.09 -1.67 -30.73
N ALA A 356 -24.37 -1.92 -30.97
CA ALA A 356 -25.20 -2.77 -30.12
C ALA A 356 -24.89 -4.25 -30.38
N PRO A 357 -24.70 -5.10 -29.35
CA PRO A 357 -24.56 -6.54 -29.55
C PRO A 357 -25.92 -7.17 -29.91
N LYS A 358 -25.88 -8.04 -30.92
CA LYS A 358 -27.02 -8.74 -31.53
C LYS A 358 -27.74 -9.65 -30.54
N ARG A 359 -29.07 -9.51 -30.49
CA ARG A 359 -30.03 -10.38 -29.79
C ARG A 359 -29.98 -11.81 -30.36
N PRO A 360 -29.96 -12.88 -29.55
CA PRO A 360 -30.13 -14.25 -30.05
C PRO A 360 -31.58 -14.47 -30.53
N LYS A 361 -31.72 -15.10 -31.70
CA LYS A 361 -33.01 -15.47 -32.30
C LYS A 361 -33.66 -16.61 -31.51
N LEU A 362 -34.86 -16.37 -30.99
CA LEU A 362 -35.76 -17.41 -30.47
C LEU A 362 -36.24 -18.29 -31.63
N GLN A 363 -36.12 -19.61 -31.48
CA GLN A 363 -36.76 -20.59 -32.36
C GLN A 363 -38.26 -20.72 -32.01
N PRO A 364 -39.16 -20.89 -32.99
CA PRO A 364 -40.58 -21.11 -32.70
C PRO A 364 -40.84 -22.50 -32.14
N LEU A 365 -41.70 -22.58 -31.10
CA LEU A 365 -42.23 -23.82 -30.54
C LEU A 365 -42.94 -24.65 -31.62
N LYS A 366 -42.64 -25.95 -31.68
CA LYS A 366 -43.42 -26.94 -32.43
C LYS A 366 -44.79 -27.11 -31.78
N ALA A 367 -45.83 -27.06 -32.60
CA ALA A 367 -47.20 -27.43 -32.24
C ALA A 367 -47.26 -28.91 -31.82
N ILE A 368 -47.95 -29.15 -30.71
CA ILE A 368 -48.40 -30.46 -30.27
C ILE A 368 -49.59 -30.82 -31.17
N GLN A 369 -49.48 -31.92 -31.91
CA GLN A 369 -50.63 -32.56 -32.55
C GLN A 369 -51.28 -33.48 -31.51
N ASP A 370 -52.55 -33.24 -31.23
CA ASP A 370 -53.45 -34.19 -30.59
C ASP A 370 -53.72 -35.35 -31.55
N ASP A 371 -53.41 -36.57 -31.12
CA ASP A 371 -53.96 -37.81 -31.65
C ASP A 371 -54.32 -38.69 -30.45
N GLY A 372 -55.63 -38.98 -30.28
CA GLY A 372 -56.15 -39.98 -29.35
C GLY A 372 -57.30 -39.52 -28.48
#